data_AF-A0A6B2SBJ7-F1
#
_entry.id   AF-A0A6B2SBJ7-F1
#
_cell.length_a   1.000
_cell.length_b   1.000
_cell.length_c   1.000
_cell.angle_alpha   90.00
_cell.angle_beta   90.00
_cell.angle_gamma   90.00
#
_symmetry.space_group_name_H-M   'P 1'
#
loop_
_entity.id
_entity.type
_entity.pdbx_description
1 polymer ?
#
loop_
_entity_poly.entity_id
_entity_poly.type
_entity_poly.pdbx_seq_one_letter_code
_entity_poly.pdbx_strand_id
1 'polypeptide(L)'
;MSAPNKSYDPVEVEALKPEEIERMRDEALAAFAAADSLEALQEAKVAHTGGTSPLALANREIGALPPQAKAEAGKRVGMAR
;
A
#
# COMPACT_ATOMS: atom_id res chain seq x y z
N MET A 1 7.67 -24.18 9.16
CA MET A 1 9.04 -23.84 8.75
C MET A 1 8.92 -22.77 7.68
N SER A 2 9.38 -21.56 7.99
CA SER A 2 9.23 -20.35 7.17
C SER A 2 9.84 -20.51 5.79
N ALA A 3 9.09 -20.15 4.76
CA ALA A 3 9.58 -20.10 3.39
C ALA A 3 10.76 -19.11 3.30
N PRO A 4 11.82 -19.45 2.56
CA PRO A 4 13.01 -18.61 2.43
C PRO A 4 12.65 -17.35 1.64
N ASN A 5 13.11 -16.19 2.12
CA ASN A 5 13.07 -14.90 1.42
C ASN A 5 13.62 -15.07 -0.01
N LYS A 6 12.73 -15.33 -0.98
CA LYS A 6 13.01 -15.40 -2.40
C LYS A 6 12.01 -14.51 -3.11
N SER A 7 12.37 -13.24 -3.17
CA SER A 7 12.23 -12.33 -4.31
C SER A 7 12.18 -10.93 -3.71
N TYR A 8 13.36 -10.34 -3.46
CA TYR A 8 13.42 -8.90 -3.26
C TYR A 8 13.31 -8.32 -4.68
N ASP A 9 12.08 -8.12 -5.15
CA ASP A 9 11.86 -7.49 -6.45
C ASP A 9 12.05 -5.96 -6.27
N PRO A 10 13.06 -5.35 -6.91
CA PRO A 10 13.31 -3.92 -6.76
C PRO A 10 12.10 -3.05 -7.14
N VAL A 11 11.18 -3.53 -7.99
CA VAL A 11 9.95 -2.83 -8.37
C VAL A 11 8.91 -2.83 -7.23
N GLU A 12 8.87 -3.89 -6.42
CA GLU A 12 7.91 -4.04 -5.31
C GLU A 12 8.38 -3.29 -4.06
N VAL A 13 9.69 -3.16 -3.87
CA VAL A 13 10.30 -2.28 -2.85
C VAL A 13 10.08 -0.81 -3.21
N GLU A 14 9.98 -0.50 -4.49
CA GLU A 14 9.62 0.83 -4.97
C GLU A 14 8.25 1.27 -4.47
N ALA A 15 7.23 0.40 -4.51
CA ALA A 15 5.90 0.68 -3.97
C ALA A 15 5.87 0.96 -2.44
N LEU A 16 6.94 0.61 -1.71
CA LEU A 16 7.12 0.90 -0.29
C LEU A 16 7.89 2.20 -0.01
N LYS A 17 8.33 2.91 -1.06
CA LYS A 17 8.99 4.21 -0.92
C LYS A 17 8.03 5.25 -0.35
N PRO A 18 8.54 6.20 0.45
CA PRO A 18 7.71 7.29 0.99
C PRO A 18 6.98 8.05 -0.10
N GLU A 19 7.63 8.33 -1.23
CA GLU A 19 7.03 9.10 -2.33
C GLU A 19 5.85 8.35 -2.98
N GLU A 20 5.97 7.03 -3.12
CA GLU A 20 4.92 6.18 -3.70
C GLU A 20 3.72 6.07 -2.76
N ILE A 21 3.97 5.92 -1.45
CA ILE A 21 2.93 5.92 -0.42
C ILE A 21 2.18 7.26 -0.40
N GLU A 22 2.90 8.38 -0.48
CA GLU A 22 2.31 9.72 -0.57
C GLU A 22 1.50 9.89 -1.86
N ARG A 23 2.04 9.46 -3.00
CA ARG A 23 1.32 9.49 -4.28
C ARG A 23 0.02 8.68 -4.20
N MET A 24 0.07 7.47 -3.67
CA MET A 24 -1.11 6.60 -3.51
C MET A 24 -2.16 7.22 -2.57
N ARG A 25 -1.73 7.94 -1.53
CA ARG A 25 -2.62 8.71 -0.65
C ARG A 25 -3.29 9.84 -1.42
N ASP A 26 -2.51 10.62 -2.17
CA ASP A 26 -3.03 11.76 -2.90
C ASP A 26 -3.96 11.34 -4.05
N GLU A 27 -3.65 10.24 -4.74
CA GLU A 27 -4.54 9.59 -5.70
C GLU A 27 -5.85 9.14 -5.04
N ALA A 28 -5.79 8.52 -3.85
CA ALA A 28 -6.98 8.15 -3.11
C ALA A 28 -7.83 9.37 -2.75
N LEU A 29 -7.21 10.43 -2.22
CA LEU A 29 -7.90 11.69 -1.90
C LEU A 29 -8.56 12.31 -3.14
N ALA A 30 -7.88 12.29 -4.28
CA ALA A 30 -8.43 12.77 -5.55
C ALA A 30 -9.62 11.92 -6.02
N ALA A 31 -9.53 10.58 -5.91
CA ALA A 31 -10.62 9.67 -6.26
C ALA A 31 -11.85 9.86 -5.35
N PHE A 32 -11.64 10.04 -4.05
CA PHE A 32 -12.72 10.35 -3.11
C PHE A 32 -13.34 11.73 -3.35
N ALA A 33 -12.53 12.73 -3.74
CA ALA A 33 -13.03 14.07 -4.07
C ALA A 33 -13.78 14.11 -5.41
N ALA A 34 -13.39 13.26 -6.37
CA ALA A 34 -14.03 13.15 -7.69
C ALA A 34 -15.31 12.29 -7.67
N ALA A 35 -15.49 11.45 -6.64
CA ALA A 35 -16.66 10.61 -6.51
C ALA A 35 -17.92 11.46 -6.22
N ASP A 36 -18.83 11.48 -7.20
CA ASP A 36 -20.09 12.23 -7.17
C ASP A 36 -21.31 11.39 -6.75
N SER A 37 -21.10 10.09 -6.53
CA SER A 37 -22.12 9.11 -6.25
C SER A 37 -21.66 8.11 -5.20
N LEU A 38 -22.63 7.45 -4.55
CA LEU A 38 -22.35 6.40 -3.57
C LEU A 38 -21.67 5.19 -4.22
N GLU A 39 -21.98 4.87 -5.48
CA GLU A 39 -21.26 3.85 -6.22
C GLU A 39 -19.79 4.23 -6.45
N ALA A 40 -19.52 5.46 -6.93
CA ALA A 40 -18.15 5.94 -7.15
C ALA A 40 -17.34 5.98 -5.84
N LEU A 41 -17.94 6.38 -4.72
CA LEU A 41 -17.30 6.34 -3.40
C LEU A 41 -16.97 4.92 -2.96
N GLN A 42 -17.87 3.97 -3.22
CA GLN A 42 -17.64 2.57 -2.89
C GLN A 42 -16.53 1.96 -3.76
N GLU A 43 -16.47 2.30 -5.05
CA GLU A 43 -15.38 1.91 -5.95
C GLU A 43 -14.04 2.49 -5.51
N ALA A 44 -13.97 3.80 -5.25
CA ALA A 44 -12.75 4.46 -4.74
C ALA A 44 -12.30 3.83 -3.41
N LYS A 45 -13.25 3.54 -2.51
CA LYS A 45 -12.95 2.84 -1.25
C LYS A 45 -12.37 1.45 -1.50
N VAL A 46 -12.97 0.64 -2.36
CA VAL A 46 -12.47 -0.71 -2.65
C VAL A 46 -11.09 -0.65 -3.33
N ALA A 47 -10.90 0.28 -4.27
CA ALA A 47 -9.65 0.46 -5.00
C ALA A 47 -8.50 0.92 -4.09
N HIS A 48 -8.74 1.86 -3.17
CA HIS A 48 -7.66 2.47 -2.38
C HIS A 48 -7.54 1.94 -0.94
N THR A 49 -8.60 1.35 -0.38
CA THR A 49 -8.60 0.82 1.01
C THR A 49 -8.89 -0.68 1.09
N GLY A 50 -9.31 -1.31 0.00
CA GLY A 50 -9.66 -2.73 -0.06
C GLY A 50 -8.45 -3.66 0.03
N GLY A 51 -8.72 -4.97 0.10
CA GLY A 51 -7.68 -6.01 0.24
C GLY A 51 -6.77 -6.19 -0.98
N THR A 52 -7.13 -5.58 -2.11
CA THR A 52 -6.33 -5.50 -3.35
C THR A 52 -5.79 -4.10 -3.60
N SER A 53 -5.99 -3.17 -2.65
CA SER A 53 -5.46 -1.81 -2.78
C SER A 53 -3.94 -1.83 -2.82
N PRO A 54 -3.31 -0.86 -3.49
CA PRO A 54 -1.86 -0.82 -3.56
C PRO A 54 -1.22 -0.70 -2.17
N LEU A 55 -1.87 -0.08 -1.18
CA LEU A 55 -1.41 -0.07 0.23
C LEU A 55 -1.50 -1.46 0.88
N ALA A 56 -2.56 -2.23 0.59
CA ALA A 56 -2.71 -3.58 1.11
C ALA A 56 -1.71 -4.56 0.47
N LEU A 57 -1.39 -4.37 -0.81
CA LEU A 57 -0.35 -5.12 -1.50
C LEU A 57 1.03 -4.80 -0.90
N ALA A 58 1.37 -3.52 -0.76
CA ALA A 58 2.60 -3.09 -0.09
C ALA A 58 2.73 -3.68 1.33
N ASN A 59 1.64 -3.72 2.10
CA ASN A 59 1.63 -4.31 3.45
C ASN A 59 1.93 -5.82 3.47
N ARG A 60 1.58 -6.57 2.41
CA ARG A 60 1.92 -8.00 2.32
C ARG A 60 3.43 -8.18 2.11
N GLU A 61 4.04 -7.31 1.31
CA GLU A 61 5.47 -7.36 1.01
C GLU A 61 6.36 -7.00 2.21
N ILE A 62 5.84 -6.21 3.16
CA ILE A 62 6.49 -5.99 4.46
C ILE A 62 6.77 -7.32 5.19
N GLY A 63 5.97 -8.35 4.94
CA GLY A 63 6.16 -9.70 5.45
C GLY A 63 7.50 -10.33 5.04
N ALA A 64 7.97 -10.05 3.82
CA ALA A 64 9.19 -10.59 3.22
C ALA A 64 10.46 -9.76 3.51
N LEU A 65 10.31 -8.58 4.13
CA LEU A 65 11.45 -7.73 4.45
C LEU A 65 12.26 -8.24 5.66
N PRO A 66 13.58 -7.93 5.71
CA PRO A 66 14.40 -8.12 6.90
C PRO A 66 13.81 -7.37 8.11
N PRO A 67 14.02 -7.86 9.35
CA PRO A 67 13.41 -7.29 10.55
C PRO A 67 13.60 -5.78 10.72
N GLN A 68 14.76 -5.25 10.30
CA GLN A 68 15.09 -3.83 10.40
C GLN A 68 14.25 -2.97 9.44
N ALA A 69 14.11 -3.39 8.19
CA ALA A 69 13.30 -2.70 7.18
C ALA A 69 11.79 -2.89 7.43
N LYS A 70 11.40 -4.03 8.00
CA LYS A 70 10.03 -4.37 8.32
C LYS A 70 9.37 -3.38 9.28
N ALA A 71 10.08 -2.96 10.33
CA ALA A 71 9.57 -2.01 11.31
C ALA A 71 9.30 -0.63 10.68
N GLU A 72 10.22 -0.16 9.85
CA GLU A 72 10.13 1.14 9.21
C GLU A 72 9.04 1.18 8.13
N ALA A 73 9.00 0.14 7.27
CA ALA A 73 7.94 -0.02 6.28
C ALA A 73 6.55 -0.20 6.92
N GLY A 74 6.47 -0.99 8.00
CA GLY A 74 5.23 -1.20 8.75
C GLY A 74 4.68 0.09 9.35
N LYS A 75 5.56 0.93 9.91
CA LYS A 75 5.17 2.25 10.42
C LYS A 75 4.67 3.16 9.30
N ARG A 76 5.35 3.20 8.14
CA ARG A 76 4.95 4.02 6.98
C ARG A 76 3.59 3.62 6.44
N VAL A 77 3.40 2.34 6.15
CA VAL A 77 2.10 1.83 5.64
C VAL A 77 0.99 1.99 6.68
N GLY A 78 1.29 1.82 7.97
CA GLY A 78 0.34 2.07 9.04
C GLY A 78 -0.11 3.54 9.16
N MET A 79 0.74 4.50 8.78
CA MET A 79 0.39 5.93 8.78
C MET A 79 -0.42 6.36 7.55
N ALA A 80 -0.39 5.58 6.47
CA ALA A 80 -1.06 5.89 5.21
C ALA A 80 -2.44 5.22 5.04
N ARG A 81 -2.82 4.33 5.97
CA ARG A 81 -4.14 3.67 6.03
C ARG A 81 -5.12 4.45 6.89
#